data_AF-A0A1S8CNE2-F1
#
_entry.id   AF-A0A1S8CNE2-F1
#
_cell.length_a   1.000
_cell.length_b   1.000
_cell.length_c   1.000
_cell.angle_alpha   90.00
_cell.angle_beta   90.00
_cell.angle_gamma   90.00
#
_symmetry.space_group_name_H-M   'P 1'
#
loop_
_entity.id
_entity.type
_entity.pdbx_description
1 polymer ?
#
loop_
_entity_poly.entity_id
_entity_poly.type
_entity_poly.pdbx_seq_one_letter_code
_entity_poly.pdbx_strand_id
1 'polypeptide(L)'
;MIMYFSCNNRGYYIWQKSHQSKLIRFDLKTRDFQTASIRSKVLLSVYLRLKRQLIDYNDIREQLLLERDRCIEHELHMYASNLYWGGPVSVQLAEARLLEKSQSRKISLVAEEWYGDMSTEWRPLTLQSNKAVLKYFIDWNGDTDIESVTKSTVARFKKELEKKYASEMSRQSVFKKVTAFFSFAVDKRDYLSKNPFTGMGYKNAKNLRTKQSVPLELHTQALALAGYKSPLWWLLQLLYYTGMRVTETTQLTKADYVVVTDRGQKINCISVNDSNNKRVKNSSSIRMIPIHKKLIELGILEEKPTSPWKVYNTVSRAVSKIYNSLNEKHTPHDYRYGMSDRLRDLPNLPDHVRFSILGHSNSTITDTVYRGKQPIILMKNAIDLT
;
A
#
# COMPACT_ATOMS: atom_id res chain seq x y z
N MET A 1 -12.25 -18.28 24.67
CA MET A 1 -12.66 -19.68 24.37
C MET A 1 -11.48 -20.38 23.71
N ILE A 2 -10.91 -21.43 24.31
CA ILE A 2 -9.76 -22.13 23.72
C ILE A 2 -10.23 -22.85 22.46
N MET A 3 -9.82 -22.37 21.28
CA MET A 3 -10.12 -22.99 20.01
C MET A 3 -9.06 -24.06 19.71
N TYR A 4 -9.48 -25.32 19.61
CA TYR A 4 -8.59 -26.46 19.35
C TYR A 4 -8.39 -26.72 17.85
N PHE A 5 -8.48 -25.67 17.03
CA PHE A 5 -8.31 -25.76 15.60
C PHE A 5 -7.54 -24.57 15.01
N SER A 6 -6.86 -24.80 13.89
CA SER A 6 -6.07 -23.81 13.12
C SER A 6 -6.46 -23.87 11.64
N CYS A 7 -6.10 -22.88 10.84
CA CYS A 7 -6.35 -22.91 9.39
C CYS A 7 -5.06 -23.30 8.63
N ASN A 8 -5.17 -24.18 7.63
CA ASN A 8 -4.05 -24.55 6.77
C ASN A 8 -3.91 -23.63 5.55
N ASN A 9 -2.79 -23.76 4.81
CA ASN A 9 -2.51 -22.94 3.62
C ASN A 9 -3.55 -23.08 2.50
N ARG A 10 -4.42 -24.10 2.54
CA ARG A 10 -5.52 -24.33 1.59
C ARG A 10 -6.87 -23.80 2.09
N GLY A 11 -6.90 -23.12 3.24
CA GLY A 11 -8.08 -22.52 3.85
C GLY A 11 -8.96 -23.49 4.64
N TYR A 12 -8.54 -24.75 4.84
CA TYR A 12 -9.29 -25.72 5.63
C TYR A 12 -8.89 -25.66 7.11
N TYR A 13 -9.87 -25.79 7.98
CA TYR A 13 -9.64 -25.85 9.41
C TYR A 13 -9.16 -27.24 9.84
N ILE A 14 -8.15 -27.27 10.69
CA ILE A 14 -7.48 -28.47 11.21
C ILE A 14 -7.68 -28.51 12.72
N TRP A 15 -8.24 -29.62 13.21
CA TRP A 15 -8.32 -29.89 14.64
C TRP A 15 -6.98 -30.41 15.17
N GLN A 16 -6.60 -29.98 16.38
CA GLN A 16 -5.35 -30.38 16.99
C GLN A 16 -5.41 -30.48 18.52
N LYS A 17 -4.88 -31.56 19.08
CA LYS A 17 -4.74 -31.76 20.52
C LYS A 17 -3.52 -32.63 20.85
N SER A 18 -2.72 -32.19 21.83
CA SER A 18 -1.64 -33.01 22.38
C SER A 18 -2.17 -34.09 23.33
N HIS A 19 -1.69 -35.32 23.15
CA HIS A 19 -1.95 -36.51 23.96
C HIS A 19 -0.64 -37.31 24.10
N GLN A 20 -0.16 -37.55 25.33
CA GLN A 20 1.09 -38.27 25.62
C GLN A 20 2.29 -37.81 24.77
N SER A 21 2.54 -36.50 24.74
CA SER A 21 3.62 -35.88 23.96
C SER A 21 3.55 -36.08 22.43
N LYS A 22 2.45 -36.67 21.93
CA LYS A 22 2.16 -36.77 20.49
C LYS A 22 1.01 -35.83 20.12
N LEU A 23 1.12 -35.21 18.95
CA LEU A 23 0.08 -34.31 18.44
C LEU A 23 -0.95 -35.12 17.62
N ILE A 24 -2.20 -35.14 18.07
CA ILE A 24 -3.33 -35.60 17.25
C ILE A 24 -3.74 -34.41 16.38
N ARG A 25 -3.61 -34.53 15.06
CA ARG A 25 -3.92 -33.48 14.10
C ARG A 25 -4.61 -34.04 12.86
N PHE A 26 -5.75 -33.46 12.45
CA PHE A 26 -6.46 -33.83 11.22
C PHE A 26 -7.41 -32.73 10.73
N ASP A 27 -7.73 -32.76 9.43
CA ASP A 27 -8.63 -31.79 8.78
C ASP A 27 -10.07 -31.98 9.25
N LEU A 28 -10.75 -30.88 9.56
CA LEU A 28 -12.18 -30.83 9.92
C LEU A 28 -13.10 -30.94 8.70
N LYS A 29 -12.54 -30.99 7.48
CA LYS A 29 -13.23 -31.01 6.18
C LYS A 29 -14.20 -29.84 6.01
N THR A 30 -13.80 -28.65 6.44
CA THR A 30 -14.56 -27.42 6.22
C THR A 30 -13.65 -26.20 6.13
N ARG A 31 -14.08 -25.21 5.34
CA ARG A 31 -13.50 -23.85 5.28
C ARG A 31 -14.35 -22.82 6.03
N ASP A 32 -15.52 -23.22 6.51
CA ASP A 32 -16.42 -22.37 7.29
C ASP A 32 -16.02 -22.38 8.77
N PHE A 33 -15.89 -21.18 9.35
CA PHE A 33 -15.43 -21.03 10.74
C PHE A 33 -16.46 -21.54 11.76
N GLN A 34 -17.75 -21.33 11.52
CA GLN A 34 -18.81 -21.74 12.45
C GLN A 34 -18.91 -23.27 12.48
N THR A 35 -18.94 -23.91 11.31
CA THR A 35 -18.87 -25.37 11.18
C THR A 35 -17.61 -25.93 11.84
N ALA A 36 -16.45 -25.30 11.63
CA ALA A 36 -15.20 -25.73 12.28
C ALA A 36 -15.27 -25.62 13.81
N SER A 37 -15.84 -24.53 14.33
CA SER A 37 -16.02 -24.29 15.76
C SER A 37 -16.93 -25.33 16.41
N ILE A 38 -18.06 -25.65 15.77
CA ILE A 38 -19.00 -26.68 16.24
C ILE A 38 -18.34 -28.06 16.24
N ARG A 39 -17.77 -28.49 15.10
CA ARG A 39 -17.09 -29.79 14.99
C ARG A 39 -15.94 -29.91 15.99
N SER A 40 -15.16 -28.84 16.18
CA SER A 40 -14.08 -28.84 17.16
C SER A 40 -14.55 -29.04 18.60
N LYS A 41 -15.73 -28.52 18.97
CA LYS A 41 -16.31 -28.71 20.31
C LYS A 41 -16.79 -30.15 20.51
N VAL A 42 -17.44 -30.72 19.49
CA VAL A 42 -17.88 -32.14 19.53
C VAL A 42 -16.67 -33.05 19.67
N LEU A 43 -15.63 -32.86 18.85
CA LEU A 43 -14.41 -33.65 18.90
C LEU A 43 -13.65 -33.48 20.23
N LEU A 44 -13.66 -32.29 20.82
CA LEU A 44 -13.09 -32.08 22.14
C LEU A 44 -13.86 -32.87 23.21
N SER A 45 -15.18 -32.87 23.17
CA SER A 45 -16.03 -33.64 24.08
C SER A 45 -15.75 -35.15 23.96
N VAL A 46 -15.70 -35.66 22.71
CA VAL A 46 -15.32 -37.05 22.41
C VAL A 46 -13.92 -37.35 22.95
N TYR A 47 -12.93 -36.51 22.66
CA TYR A 47 -11.56 -36.71 23.14
C TYR A 47 -11.51 -36.81 24.67
N LEU A 48 -12.22 -35.95 25.40
CA LEU A 48 -12.24 -35.97 26.87
C LEU A 48 -12.85 -37.26 27.42
N ARG A 49 -13.84 -37.84 26.72
CA ARG A 49 -14.43 -39.15 27.07
C ARG A 49 -13.48 -40.29 26.73
N LEU A 50 -12.91 -40.32 25.52
CA LEU A 50 -11.97 -41.35 25.09
C LEU A 50 -10.70 -41.35 25.95
N LYS A 51 -10.16 -40.18 26.32
CA LYS A 51 -8.99 -40.07 27.22
C LYS A 51 -9.20 -40.77 28.57
N ARG A 52 -10.45 -40.93 29.02
CA ARG A 52 -10.78 -41.61 30.29
C ARG A 52 -10.87 -43.14 30.14
N GLN A 53 -11.05 -43.64 28.92
CA GLN A 53 -11.33 -45.06 28.64
C GLN A 53 -10.21 -45.75 27.85
N LEU A 54 -9.54 -45.00 26.98
CA LEU A 54 -8.49 -45.45 26.08
C LEU A 54 -7.19 -44.73 26.42
N ILE A 55 -6.08 -45.45 26.32
CA ILE A 55 -4.74 -44.95 26.65
C ILE A 55 -3.88 -44.80 25.39
N ASP A 56 -4.16 -45.54 24.31
CA ASP A 56 -3.32 -45.51 23.11
C ASP A 56 -3.65 -44.34 22.15
N TYR A 57 -2.59 -43.76 21.59
CA TYR A 57 -2.68 -42.63 20.65
C TYR A 57 -3.42 -42.98 19.36
N ASN A 58 -3.15 -44.15 18.77
CA ASN A 58 -3.72 -44.54 17.48
C ASN A 58 -5.23 -44.78 17.63
N ASP A 59 -5.63 -45.48 18.68
CA ASP A 59 -7.04 -45.77 18.97
C ASP A 59 -7.86 -44.47 19.16
N ILE A 60 -7.33 -43.52 19.96
CA ILE A 60 -7.98 -42.22 20.15
C ILE A 60 -8.07 -41.45 18.83
N ARG A 61 -7.00 -41.46 18.02
CA ARG A 61 -6.98 -40.77 16.73
C ARG A 61 -8.01 -41.35 15.76
N GLU A 62 -8.10 -42.67 15.65
CA GLU A 62 -9.06 -43.33 14.76
C GLU A 62 -10.51 -43.06 15.19
N GLN A 63 -10.82 -43.18 16.47
CA GLN A 63 -12.15 -42.88 16.99
C GLN A 63 -12.55 -41.41 16.76
N LEU A 64 -11.61 -40.47 16.92
CA LEU A 64 -11.86 -39.06 16.61
C LEU A 64 -12.11 -38.80 15.11
N LEU A 65 -11.44 -39.54 14.22
CA LEU A 65 -11.69 -39.46 12.78
C LEU A 65 -13.08 -40.01 12.42
N LEU A 66 -13.48 -41.13 13.03
CA LEU A 66 -14.82 -41.71 12.87
C LEU A 66 -15.92 -40.76 13.36
N GLU A 67 -15.74 -40.12 14.52
CA GLU A 67 -16.70 -39.16 15.05
C GLU A 67 -16.77 -37.89 14.18
N ARG A 68 -15.64 -37.42 13.62
CA ARG A 68 -15.65 -36.34 12.62
C ARG A 68 -16.51 -36.73 11.42
N ASP A 69 -16.29 -37.91 10.86
CA ASP A 69 -17.00 -38.35 9.66
C ASP A 69 -18.50 -38.58 9.95
N ARG A 70 -18.87 -39.10 11.14
CA ARG A 70 -20.26 -39.14 11.61
C ARG A 70 -20.90 -37.76 11.75
N CYS A 71 -20.18 -36.76 12.27
CA CYS A 71 -20.69 -35.39 12.29
C CYS A 71 -20.97 -34.86 10.89
N ILE A 72 -20.08 -35.14 9.93
CA ILE A 72 -20.24 -34.72 8.53
C ILE A 72 -21.46 -35.41 7.88
N GLU A 73 -21.60 -36.71 8.08
CA GLU A 73 -22.76 -37.48 7.60
C GLU A 73 -24.07 -36.96 8.21
N HIS A 74 -24.09 -36.70 9.51
CA HIS A 74 -25.27 -36.14 10.17
C HIS A 74 -25.64 -34.75 9.62
N GLU A 75 -24.65 -33.87 9.40
CA GLU A 75 -24.88 -32.58 8.77
C GLU A 75 -25.44 -32.72 7.34
N LEU A 76 -24.92 -33.68 6.56
CA LEU A 76 -25.44 -33.99 5.22
C LEU A 76 -26.87 -34.55 5.28
N HIS A 77 -27.18 -35.42 6.23
CA HIS A 77 -28.52 -35.96 6.45
C HIS A 77 -29.51 -34.88 6.87
N MET A 78 -29.11 -33.99 7.78
CA MET A 78 -29.93 -32.84 8.18
C MET A 78 -30.17 -31.88 7.02
N TYR A 79 -29.15 -31.64 6.19
CA TYR A 79 -29.26 -30.83 4.99
C TYR A 79 -30.20 -31.46 3.96
N ALA A 80 -30.04 -32.76 3.67
CA ALA A 80 -30.91 -33.51 2.78
C ALA A 80 -32.36 -33.56 3.32
N SER A 81 -32.53 -33.84 4.61
CA SER A 81 -33.85 -33.85 5.25
C SER A 81 -34.55 -32.50 5.12
N ASN A 82 -33.82 -31.39 5.29
CA ASN A 82 -34.36 -30.05 5.09
C ASN A 82 -34.73 -29.75 3.63
N LEU A 83 -34.01 -30.32 2.66
CA LEU A 83 -34.30 -30.18 1.23
C LEU A 83 -35.53 -30.98 0.79
N TYR A 84 -35.72 -32.19 1.32
CA TYR A 84 -36.75 -33.12 0.84
C TYR A 84 -38.06 -33.08 1.63
N TRP A 85 -38.03 -32.75 2.93
CA TRP A 85 -39.19 -32.93 3.82
C TRP A 85 -39.69 -31.67 4.52
N GLY A 86 -39.16 -30.48 4.16
CA GLY A 86 -39.72 -29.17 4.50
C GLY A 86 -40.22 -29.02 5.94
N GLY A 87 -39.31 -28.94 6.93
CA GLY A 87 -39.69 -28.67 8.31
C GLY A 87 -40.11 -27.20 8.54
N PRO A 88 -40.98 -26.88 9.52
CA PRO A 88 -41.45 -25.50 9.77
C PRO A 88 -40.32 -24.50 10.05
N VAL A 89 -39.20 -25.02 10.59
CA VAL A 89 -37.99 -24.26 10.89
C VAL A 89 -37.27 -23.80 9.61
N SER A 90 -37.39 -24.54 8.49
CA SER A 90 -36.68 -24.20 7.25
C SER A 90 -37.34 -23.05 6.50
N VAL A 91 -38.66 -22.88 6.60
CA VAL A 91 -39.34 -21.72 5.99
C VAL A 91 -38.96 -20.46 6.75
N GLN A 92 -38.99 -20.47 8.08
CA GLN A 92 -38.60 -19.30 8.89
C GLN A 92 -37.09 -19.00 8.89
N LEU A 93 -36.19 -20.00 8.85
CA LEU A 93 -34.75 -19.74 8.73
C LEU A 93 -34.31 -19.44 7.29
N ALA A 94 -34.98 -19.98 6.28
CA ALA A 94 -34.74 -19.57 4.90
C ALA A 94 -35.29 -18.17 4.66
N GLU A 95 -36.50 -17.85 5.15
CA GLU A 95 -37.06 -16.49 5.14
C GLU A 95 -36.22 -15.53 5.98
N ALA A 96 -35.73 -15.91 7.16
CA ALA A 96 -34.84 -15.08 7.97
C ALA A 96 -33.44 -14.91 7.33
N ARG A 97 -32.86 -15.94 6.71
CA ARG A 97 -31.60 -15.82 5.94
C ARG A 97 -31.78 -15.07 4.62
N LEU A 98 -32.96 -15.14 4.01
CA LEU A 98 -33.32 -14.34 2.84
C LEU A 98 -33.61 -12.89 3.25
N LEU A 99 -34.17 -12.64 4.43
CA LEU A 99 -34.36 -11.33 5.06
C LEU A 99 -33.02 -10.71 5.52
N GLU A 100 -32.08 -11.48 6.05
CA GLU A 100 -30.70 -11.02 6.35
C GLU A 100 -29.84 -10.84 5.08
N LYS A 101 -30.14 -11.58 4.00
CA LYS A 101 -29.59 -11.33 2.66
C LYS A 101 -30.31 -10.21 1.89
N SER A 102 -31.46 -9.74 2.38
CA SER A 102 -32.32 -8.72 1.75
C SER A 102 -31.85 -7.29 2.04
N GLN A 103 -30.86 -7.10 2.92
CA GLN A 103 -30.15 -5.84 2.95
C GLN A 103 -29.27 -5.77 1.69
N SER A 104 -29.83 -5.20 0.62
CA SER A 104 -29.14 -4.89 -0.63
C SER A 104 -27.82 -4.18 -0.30
N ARG A 105 -26.69 -4.88 -0.47
CA ARG A 105 -25.35 -4.36 -0.20
C ARG A 105 -24.85 -3.64 -1.44
N LYS A 106 -25.48 -2.50 -1.70
CA LYS A 106 -25.07 -1.63 -2.81
C LYS A 106 -23.60 -1.28 -2.71
N ILE A 107 -22.92 -1.29 -3.85
CA ILE A 107 -21.49 -0.96 -3.93
C ILE A 107 -21.24 0.43 -3.32
N SER A 108 -22.14 1.40 -3.53
CA SER A 108 -22.05 2.75 -2.96
C SER A 108 -22.05 2.75 -1.42
N LEU A 109 -22.94 1.98 -0.78
CA LEU A 109 -23.05 1.88 0.68
C LEU A 109 -21.79 1.26 1.28
N VAL A 110 -21.34 0.14 0.71
CA VAL A 110 -20.10 -0.52 1.15
C VAL A 110 -18.88 0.37 0.92
N ALA A 111 -18.90 1.22 -0.11
CA ALA A 111 -17.84 2.18 -0.37
C ALA A 111 -17.79 3.27 0.71
N GLU A 112 -18.94 3.80 1.16
CA GLU A 112 -18.98 4.76 2.29
C GLU A 112 -18.47 4.14 3.59
N GLU A 113 -18.82 2.87 3.88
CA GLU A 113 -18.21 2.13 5.00
C GLU A 113 -16.69 2.06 4.88
N TRP A 114 -16.19 1.70 3.69
CA TRP A 114 -14.75 1.60 3.43
C TRP A 114 -14.04 2.94 3.62
N TYR A 115 -14.66 4.04 3.17
CA TYR A 115 -14.13 5.38 3.38
C TYR A 115 -14.13 5.78 4.84
N GLY A 116 -15.18 5.42 5.59
CA GLY A 116 -15.27 5.66 7.03
C GLY A 116 -14.12 5.01 7.78
N ASP A 117 -13.95 3.70 7.60
CA ASP A 117 -12.87 2.91 8.23
C ASP A 117 -11.48 3.46 7.88
N MET A 118 -11.28 3.84 6.61
CA MET A 118 -9.98 4.25 6.11
C MET A 118 -9.71 5.75 6.24
N SER A 119 -10.68 6.55 6.69
CA SER A 119 -10.58 8.02 6.76
C SER A 119 -9.46 8.49 7.71
N THR A 120 -9.19 7.71 8.75
CA THR A 120 -8.13 7.99 9.74
C THR A 120 -6.78 7.43 9.32
N GLU A 121 -6.76 6.33 8.56
CA GLU A 121 -5.53 5.66 8.12
C GLU A 121 -4.94 6.29 6.85
N TRP A 122 -5.79 6.68 5.90
CA TRP A 122 -5.35 7.19 4.61
C TRP A 122 -5.03 8.68 4.65
N ARG A 123 -4.02 9.03 3.84
CA ARG A 123 -3.76 10.44 3.53
C ARG A 123 -4.95 11.03 2.77
N PRO A 124 -5.27 12.33 2.94
CA PRO A 124 -6.41 12.97 2.28
C PRO A 124 -6.44 12.78 0.75
N LEU A 125 -5.29 12.89 0.08
CA LEU A 125 -5.19 12.68 -1.36
C LEU A 125 -5.43 11.21 -1.77
N THR A 126 -5.02 10.26 -0.93
CA THR A 126 -5.28 8.84 -1.15
C THR A 126 -6.76 8.54 -1.02
N LEU A 127 -7.41 9.08 0.02
CA LEU A 127 -8.86 8.98 0.22
C LEU A 127 -9.62 9.57 -0.98
N GLN A 128 -9.29 10.81 -1.37
CA GLN A 128 -9.91 11.47 -2.52
C GLN A 128 -9.72 10.67 -3.81
N SER A 129 -8.52 10.12 -4.05
CA SER A 129 -8.24 9.31 -5.23
C SER A 129 -8.99 7.98 -5.23
N ASN A 130 -9.13 7.33 -4.07
CA ASN A 130 -9.91 6.10 -3.94
C ASN A 130 -11.41 6.37 -4.16
N LYS A 131 -11.96 7.43 -3.56
CA LYS A 131 -13.34 7.89 -3.79
C LYS A 131 -13.62 8.13 -5.28
N ALA A 132 -12.74 8.86 -5.96
CA ALA A 132 -12.90 9.16 -7.38
C ALA A 132 -12.89 7.89 -8.26
N VAL A 133 -12.05 6.91 -7.93
CA VAL A 133 -11.97 5.65 -8.68
C VAL A 133 -13.19 4.77 -8.44
N LEU A 134 -13.66 4.66 -7.21
CA LEU A 134 -14.85 3.87 -6.91
C LEU A 134 -16.11 4.51 -7.47
N LYS A 135 -16.22 5.84 -7.41
CA LYS A 135 -17.28 6.57 -8.14
C LYS A 135 -17.27 6.22 -9.63
N TYR A 136 -16.10 6.26 -10.29
CA TYR A 136 -16.01 5.89 -11.70
C TYR A 136 -16.43 4.43 -11.96
N PHE A 137 -16.05 3.49 -11.10
CA PHE A 137 -16.49 2.10 -11.22
C PHE A 137 -18.01 1.96 -11.07
N ILE A 138 -18.61 2.64 -10.10
CA ILE A 138 -20.07 2.65 -9.88
C ILE A 138 -20.80 3.29 -11.06
N ASP A 139 -20.34 4.45 -11.53
CA ASP A 139 -20.95 5.16 -12.67
C ASP A 139 -20.93 4.27 -13.94
N TRP A 140 -19.90 3.44 -14.13
CA TRP A 140 -19.80 2.50 -15.26
C TRP A 140 -20.58 1.19 -15.06
N ASN A 141 -20.49 0.57 -13.88
CA ASN A 141 -21.07 -0.73 -13.60
C ASN A 141 -22.57 -0.64 -13.23
N GLY A 142 -23.01 0.52 -12.77
CA GLY A 142 -24.23 0.70 -12.00
C GLY A 142 -24.04 0.36 -10.52
N ASP A 143 -24.87 0.99 -9.69
CA ASP A 143 -24.93 0.74 -8.25
C ASP A 143 -25.73 -0.54 -7.96
N THR A 144 -25.07 -1.66 -8.24
CA THR A 144 -25.59 -3.02 -8.06
C THR A 144 -25.15 -3.57 -6.71
N ASP A 145 -25.69 -4.72 -6.32
CA ASP A 145 -25.22 -5.42 -5.13
C ASP A 145 -23.79 -5.90 -5.34
N ILE A 146 -22.97 -5.80 -4.29
CA ILE A 146 -21.55 -6.15 -4.36
C ILE A 146 -21.33 -7.62 -4.76
N GLU A 147 -22.28 -8.51 -4.41
CA GLU A 147 -22.31 -9.94 -4.76
C GLU A 147 -22.52 -10.19 -6.26
N SER A 148 -23.10 -9.23 -6.99
CA SER A 148 -23.35 -9.36 -8.44
C SER A 148 -22.08 -9.19 -9.29
N VAL A 149 -21.00 -8.68 -8.71
CA VAL A 149 -19.75 -8.43 -9.43
C VAL A 149 -18.95 -9.72 -9.59
N THR A 150 -18.89 -10.22 -10.82
CA THR A 150 -18.19 -11.48 -11.16
C THR A 150 -16.88 -11.22 -11.91
N LYS A 151 -16.10 -12.29 -12.15
CA LYS A 151 -14.93 -12.27 -13.04
C LYS A 151 -15.26 -11.73 -14.44
N SER A 152 -16.48 -11.97 -14.93
CA SER A 152 -16.94 -11.44 -16.22
C SER A 152 -17.05 -9.91 -16.18
N THR A 153 -17.63 -9.36 -15.11
CA THR A 153 -17.67 -7.91 -14.87
C THR A 153 -16.27 -7.31 -14.86
N VAL A 154 -15.31 -7.96 -14.17
CA VAL A 154 -13.91 -7.52 -14.12
C VAL A 154 -13.26 -7.53 -15.51
N ALA A 155 -13.52 -8.55 -16.34
CA ALA A 155 -13.00 -8.60 -17.71
C ALA A 155 -13.56 -7.46 -18.58
N ARG A 156 -14.85 -7.14 -18.46
CA ARG A 156 -15.45 -5.98 -19.15
C ARG A 156 -14.86 -4.67 -18.64
N PHE A 157 -14.65 -4.54 -17.33
CA PHE A 157 -14.07 -3.34 -16.74
C PHE A 157 -12.65 -3.08 -17.25
N LYS A 158 -11.83 -4.13 -17.42
CA LYS A 158 -10.50 -3.98 -18.02
C LYS A 158 -10.55 -3.43 -19.45
N LYS A 159 -11.49 -3.90 -20.28
CA LYS A 159 -11.71 -3.38 -21.63
C LYS A 159 -12.15 -1.92 -21.61
N GLU A 160 -12.98 -1.54 -20.64
CA GLU A 160 -13.37 -0.14 -20.44
C GLU A 160 -12.15 0.74 -20.06
N LEU A 161 -11.30 0.27 -19.15
CA LEU A 161 -10.07 0.98 -18.77
C LEU A 161 -9.11 1.15 -19.96
N GLU A 162 -9.07 0.17 -20.88
CA GLU A 162 -8.27 0.25 -22.10
C GLU A 162 -8.75 1.36 -23.04
N LYS A 163 -10.08 1.55 -23.15
CA LYS A 163 -10.68 2.64 -23.93
C LYS A 163 -10.42 4.02 -23.30
N LYS A 164 -10.55 4.13 -21.98
CA LYS A 164 -10.45 5.41 -21.28
C LYS A 164 -9.02 5.92 -21.09
N TYR A 165 -8.07 5.02 -20.83
CA TYR A 165 -6.71 5.41 -20.48
C TYR A 165 -5.70 4.88 -21.50
N ALA A 166 -4.87 5.74 -22.07
CA ALA A 166 -3.76 5.31 -22.91
C ALA A 166 -2.64 4.62 -22.11
N SER A 167 -2.37 5.09 -20.88
CA SER A 167 -1.30 4.58 -20.02
C SER A 167 -1.68 3.29 -19.29
N GLU A 168 -0.90 2.22 -19.48
CA GLU A 168 -1.07 0.95 -18.75
C GLU A 168 -0.95 1.12 -17.23
N MET A 169 -0.07 2.02 -16.77
CA MET A 169 0.09 2.32 -15.36
C MET A 169 -1.14 2.98 -14.75
N SER A 170 -1.82 3.84 -15.52
CA SER A 170 -3.09 4.43 -15.09
C SER A 170 -4.17 3.34 -14.97
N ARG A 171 -4.29 2.46 -15.97
CA ARG A 171 -5.20 1.30 -15.94
C ARG A 171 -4.94 0.44 -14.71
N GLN A 172 -3.68 0.09 -14.46
CA GLN A 172 -3.29 -0.73 -13.31
C GLN A 172 -3.56 -0.03 -11.97
N SER A 173 -3.30 1.28 -11.88
CA SER A 173 -3.55 2.07 -10.66
C SER A 173 -5.04 2.11 -10.30
N VAL A 174 -5.91 2.32 -11.29
CA VAL A 174 -7.37 2.30 -11.11
C VAL A 174 -7.82 0.90 -10.71
N PHE A 175 -7.39 -0.13 -11.44
CA PHE A 175 -7.73 -1.52 -11.17
C PHE A 175 -7.35 -1.97 -9.75
N LYS A 176 -6.15 -1.61 -9.28
CA LYS A 176 -5.68 -1.95 -7.93
C LYS A 176 -6.53 -1.34 -6.82
N LYS A 177 -7.08 -0.13 -7.03
CA LYS A 177 -7.95 0.53 -6.04
C LYS A 177 -9.30 -0.16 -5.93
N VAL A 178 -9.90 -0.52 -7.07
CA VAL A 178 -11.14 -1.32 -7.06
C VAL A 178 -10.89 -2.70 -6.46
N THR A 179 -9.74 -3.32 -6.79
CA THR A 179 -9.33 -4.60 -6.16
C THR A 179 -9.23 -4.47 -4.65
N ALA A 180 -8.66 -3.37 -4.13
CA ALA A 180 -8.54 -3.13 -2.70
C ALA A 180 -9.90 -2.96 -2.01
N PHE A 181 -10.85 -2.26 -2.65
CA PHE A 181 -12.23 -2.17 -2.18
C PHE A 181 -12.90 -3.55 -2.03
N PHE A 182 -12.81 -4.39 -3.07
CA PHE A 182 -13.36 -5.75 -2.98
C PHE A 182 -12.58 -6.65 -2.01
N SER A 183 -11.31 -6.35 -1.72
CA SER A 183 -10.56 -7.04 -0.66
C SER A 183 -11.07 -6.63 0.71
N PHE A 184 -11.37 -5.35 0.92
CA PHE A 184 -12.03 -4.88 2.15
C PHE A 184 -13.37 -5.60 2.39
N ALA A 185 -14.21 -5.71 1.36
CA ALA A 185 -15.49 -6.42 1.49
C ALA A 185 -15.36 -7.90 1.86
N VAL A 186 -14.27 -8.56 1.45
CA VAL A 186 -13.95 -9.94 1.85
C VAL A 186 -13.34 -9.95 3.25
N ASP A 187 -12.21 -9.28 3.42
CA ASP A 187 -11.30 -9.47 4.55
C ASP A 187 -11.74 -8.73 5.83
N LYS A 188 -12.56 -7.69 5.71
CA LYS A 188 -12.98 -6.82 6.83
C LYS A 188 -14.46 -6.86 7.14
N ARG A 189 -15.26 -7.49 6.27
CA ARG A 189 -16.72 -7.50 6.37
C ARG A 189 -17.36 -8.86 6.11
N ASP A 190 -16.62 -9.83 5.58
CA ASP A 190 -17.14 -11.15 5.19
C ASP A 190 -18.34 -11.07 4.21
N TYR A 191 -18.53 -9.95 3.51
CA TYR A 191 -19.63 -9.76 2.56
C TYR A 191 -19.48 -10.62 1.31
N LEU A 192 -18.25 -11.00 0.98
CA LEU A 192 -17.92 -11.85 -0.16
C LEU A 192 -17.04 -13.00 0.28
N SER A 193 -17.29 -14.19 -0.25
CA SER A 193 -16.42 -15.35 -0.02
C SER A 193 -15.07 -15.23 -0.73
N LYS A 194 -15.01 -14.50 -1.86
CA LYS A 194 -13.80 -14.28 -2.66
C LYS A 194 -13.87 -12.95 -3.39
N ASN A 195 -12.72 -12.28 -3.51
CA ASN A 195 -12.63 -11.04 -4.27
C ASN A 195 -12.61 -11.34 -5.79
N PRO A 196 -13.56 -10.82 -6.58
CA PRO A 196 -13.66 -11.08 -8.02
C PRO A 196 -12.46 -10.56 -8.84
N PHE A 197 -11.73 -9.56 -8.34
CA PHE A 197 -10.54 -9.00 -8.98
C PHE A 197 -9.26 -9.84 -8.76
N THR A 198 -9.27 -10.78 -7.81
CA THR A 198 -8.11 -11.61 -7.48
C THR A 198 -7.61 -12.36 -8.70
N GLY A 199 -6.31 -12.26 -9.00
CA GLY A 199 -5.67 -12.93 -10.15
C GLY A 199 -5.98 -12.34 -11.52
N MET A 200 -6.78 -11.27 -11.62
CA MET A 200 -7.15 -10.62 -12.90
C MET A 200 -6.32 -9.36 -13.20
N GLY A 201 -5.36 -9.02 -12.34
CA GLY A 201 -4.52 -7.83 -12.46
C GLY A 201 -3.65 -7.79 -13.72
N TYR A 202 -3.24 -6.58 -14.10
CA TYR A 202 -2.29 -6.37 -15.20
C TYR A 202 -0.91 -6.91 -14.82
N LYS A 203 -0.32 -7.74 -15.70
CA LYS A 203 1.07 -8.21 -15.59
C LYS A 203 1.98 -7.24 -16.34
N ASN A 204 3.13 -6.91 -15.76
CA ASN A 204 4.20 -6.13 -16.41
C ASN A 204 3.75 -4.80 -17.06
N ALA A 205 2.84 -4.05 -16.41
CA ALA A 205 2.40 -2.76 -16.92
C ALA A 205 3.61 -1.84 -17.19
N LYS A 206 3.73 -1.38 -18.42
CA LYS A 206 4.87 -0.58 -18.86
C LYS A 206 4.58 0.90 -18.66
N ASN A 207 5.58 1.64 -18.17
CA ASN A 207 5.56 3.09 -18.27
C ASN A 207 5.91 3.48 -19.71
N LEU A 208 4.96 4.09 -20.42
CA LEU A 208 5.20 4.62 -21.76
C LEU A 208 6.16 5.82 -21.75
N ARG A 209 6.25 6.53 -20.61
CA ARG A 209 7.17 7.65 -20.44
C ARG A 209 8.52 7.16 -19.91
N THR A 210 9.55 7.28 -20.74
CA THR A 210 10.94 7.19 -20.29
C THR A 210 11.24 8.39 -19.40
N LYS A 211 11.78 8.16 -18.21
CA LYS A 211 12.23 9.24 -17.33
C LYS A 211 13.54 9.79 -17.90
N GLN A 212 13.61 11.10 -18.05
CA GLN A 212 14.78 11.78 -18.58
C GLN A 212 15.31 12.74 -17.53
N SER A 213 16.63 12.74 -17.34
CA SER A 213 17.31 13.76 -16.54
C SER A 213 17.13 15.14 -17.18
N VAL A 214 17.16 16.19 -16.38
CA VAL A 214 17.24 17.58 -16.86
C VAL A 214 18.72 17.95 -16.97
N PRO A 215 19.28 18.17 -18.17
CA PRO A 215 20.66 18.62 -18.33
C PRO A 215 20.89 20.03 -17.78
N LEU A 216 22.16 20.38 -17.49
CA LEU A 216 22.51 21.71 -16.96
C LEU A 216 22.11 22.85 -17.92
N GLU A 217 22.29 22.65 -19.21
CA GLU A 217 21.92 23.64 -20.23
C GLU A 217 20.42 23.94 -20.19
N LEU A 218 19.60 22.90 -20.26
CA LEU A 218 18.15 23.04 -20.21
C LEU A 218 17.67 23.60 -18.86
N HIS A 219 18.32 23.21 -17.77
CA HIS A 219 18.08 23.80 -16.46
C HIS A 219 18.35 25.32 -16.46
N THR A 220 19.44 25.77 -17.08
CA THR A 220 19.79 27.19 -17.20
C THR A 220 18.74 27.97 -18.01
N GLN A 221 18.26 27.40 -19.12
CA GLN A 221 17.17 27.99 -19.92
C GLN A 221 15.87 28.10 -19.09
N ALA A 222 15.53 27.06 -18.34
CA ALA A 222 14.37 27.06 -17.45
C ALA A 222 14.47 28.13 -16.35
N LEU A 223 15.67 28.36 -15.80
CA LEU A 223 15.91 29.41 -14.81
C LEU A 223 15.72 30.81 -15.39
N ALA A 224 16.13 31.06 -16.64
CA ALA A 224 15.90 32.33 -17.31
C ALA A 224 14.41 32.67 -17.42
N LEU A 225 13.57 31.67 -17.72
CA LEU A 225 12.11 31.82 -17.78
C LEU A 225 11.44 31.97 -16.40
N ALA A 226 12.04 31.41 -15.33
CA ALA A 226 11.50 31.48 -13.98
C ALA A 226 11.63 32.87 -13.34
N GLY A 227 12.49 33.73 -13.86
CA GLY A 227 12.82 35.05 -13.29
C GLY A 227 13.81 34.93 -12.13
N TYR A 228 14.92 35.66 -12.19
CA TYR A 228 16.02 35.55 -11.22
C TYR A 228 15.55 35.72 -9.78
N LYS A 229 15.99 34.81 -8.89
CA LYS A 229 15.63 34.76 -7.46
C LYS A 229 14.13 34.72 -7.14
N SER A 230 13.26 34.51 -8.12
CA SER A 230 11.84 34.28 -7.85
C SER A 230 11.64 32.98 -7.03
N PRO A 231 10.47 32.78 -6.40
CA PRO A 231 10.20 31.53 -5.72
C PRO A 231 10.30 30.28 -6.62
N LEU A 232 9.96 30.42 -7.91
CA LEU A 232 10.06 29.32 -8.86
C LEU A 232 11.52 29.06 -9.23
N TRP A 233 12.32 30.12 -9.40
CA TRP A 233 13.75 30.01 -9.64
C TRP A 233 14.46 29.27 -8.51
N TRP A 234 14.23 29.68 -7.26
CA TRP A 234 14.79 28.98 -6.10
C TRP A 234 14.32 27.53 -5.99
N LEU A 235 13.06 27.26 -6.32
CA LEU A 235 12.54 25.90 -6.37
C LEU A 235 13.28 25.05 -7.40
N LEU A 236 13.51 25.54 -8.62
CA LEU A 236 14.26 24.81 -9.64
C LEU A 236 15.72 24.56 -9.21
N GLN A 237 16.38 25.57 -8.61
CA GLN A 237 17.73 25.42 -8.09
C GLN A 237 17.81 24.35 -6.99
N LEU A 238 16.89 24.40 -6.02
CA LEU A 238 16.80 23.40 -4.96
C LEU A 238 16.59 22.01 -5.54
N LEU A 239 15.64 21.84 -6.47
CA LEU A 239 15.38 20.54 -7.09
C LEU A 239 16.62 19.99 -7.81
N TYR A 240 17.33 20.85 -8.56
CA TYR A 240 18.52 20.44 -9.31
C TYR A 240 19.67 20.00 -8.42
N TYR A 241 20.07 20.81 -7.44
CA TYR A 241 21.27 20.57 -6.63
C TYR A 241 21.05 19.64 -5.42
N THR A 242 19.81 19.38 -5.02
CA THR A 242 19.52 18.55 -3.83
C THR A 242 18.78 17.24 -4.16
N GLY A 243 18.13 17.15 -5.33
CA GLY A 243 17.26 16.03 -5.67
C GLY A 243 16.07 15.84 -4.72
N MET A 244 15.72 16.87 -3.94
CA MET A 244 14.55 16.85 -3.06
C MET A 244 13.26 16.59 -3.85
N ARG A 245 12.27 15.99 -3.20
CA ARG A 245 10.93 15.91 -3.77
C ARG A 245 10.29 17.30 -3.70
N VAL A 246 9.44 17.64 -4.66
CA VAL A 246 8.71 18.93 -4.64
C VAL A 246 7.95 19.14 -3.34
N THR A 247 7.30 18.10 -2.83
CA THR A 247 6.56 18.21 -1.56
C THR A 247 7.49 18.54 -0.39
N GLU A 248 8.75 18.08 -0.44
CA GLU A 248 9.77 18.41 0.57
C GLU A 248 10.18 19.89 0.41
N THR A 249 10.46 20.36 -0.81
CA THR A 249 10.84 21.76 -1.05
C THR A 249 9.71 22.74 -0.74
N THR A 250 8.45 22.38 -1.00
CA THR A 250 7.30 23.24 -0.73
C THR A 250 7.00 23.44 0.75
N GLN A 251 7.50 22.54 1.60
CA GLN A 251 7.25 22.57 3.04
C GLN A 251 8.42 23.18 3.83
N LEU A 252 9.48 23.63 3.14
CA LEU A 252 10.64 24.22 3.80
C LEU A 252 10.28 25.50 4.55
N THR A 253 10.83 25.63 5.75
CA THR A 253 10.81 26.83 6.56
C THR A 253 12.23 27.35 6.73
N LYS A 254 12.39 28.63 7.11
CA LYS A 254 13.71 29.23 7.36
C LYS A 254 14.52 28.47 8.43
N ALA A 255 13.83 27.78 9.36
CA ALA A 255 14.45 26.99 10.41
C ALA A 255 15.05 25.65 9.91
N ASP A 256 14.70 25.19 8.70
CA ASP A 256 15.27 23.95 8.15
C ASP A 256 16.68 24.15 7.57
N TYR A 257 17.11 25.39 7.36
CA TYR A 257 18.46 25.72 6.95
C TYR A 257 19.35 25.76 8.19
N VAL A 258 20.12 24.71 8.39
CA VAL A 258 20.80 24.39 9.65
C VAL A 258 22.28 24.08 9.42
N VAL A 259 23.07 24.13 10.50
CA VAL A 259 24.48 23.74 10.48
C VAL A 259 24.63 22.43 11.23
N VAL A 260 25.25 21.43 10.61
CA VAL A 260 25.57 20.14 11.22
C VAL A 260 27.07 20.01 11.38
N THR A 261 27.52 19.50 12.52
CA THR A 261 28.94 19.17 12.72
C THR A 261 29.16 17.70 12.45
N ASP A 262 30.03 17.36 11.50
CA ASP A 262 30.47 15.98 11.24
C ASP A 262 32.00 15.96 11.11
N ARG A 263 32.64 15.05 11.85
CA ARG A 263 34.11 14.94 11.96
C ARG A 263 34.82 16.30 12.21
N GLY A 264 34.23 17.13 13.08
CA GLY A 264 34.77 18.45 13.42
C GLY A 264 34.52 19.56 12.39
N GLN A 265 33.90 19.25 11.25
CA GLN A 265 33.57 20.24 10.21
C GLN A 265 32.12 20.68 10.31
N LYS A 266 31.89 21.99 10.24
CA LYS A 266 30.54 22.59 10.18
C LYS A 266 30.05 22.62 8.73
N ILE A 267 28.94 21.96 8.47
CA ILE A 267 28.37 21.79 7.12
C ILE A 267 26.95 22.36 7.12
N ASN A 268 26.70 23.33 6.25
CA ASN A 268 25.36 23.86 6.01
C ASN A 268 24.50 22.80 5.33
N CYS A 269 23.32 22.53 5.90
CA CYS A 269 22.39 21.51 5.46
C CYS A 269 20.96 22.04 5.39
N ILE A 270 20.13 21.35 4.60
CA ILE A 270 18.67 21.47 4.63
C ILE A 270 18.12 20.25 5.38
N SER A 271 17.36 20.48 6.44
CA SER A 271 16.66 19.45 7.19
C SER A 271 15.33 19.10 6.52
N VAL A 272 15.21 17.87 6.02
CA VAL A 272 13.93 17.28 5.64
C VAL A 272 13.42 16.49 6.83
N ASN A 273 12.29 16.93 7.39
CA ASN A 273 11.70 16.39 8.62
C ASN A 273 10.16 16.39 8.53
N ASP A 274 9.52 15.82 9.55
CA ASP A 274 8.07 15.78 9.75
C ASP A 274 7.63 16.58 11.00
N SER A 275 8.46 17.51 11.48
CA SER A 275 8.11 18.41 12.57
C SER A 275 7.29 19.60 12.08
N ASN A 276 6.67 20.35 13.00
CA ASN A 276 5.96 21.60 12.67
C ASN A 276 4.90 21.45 11.57
N ASN A 277 4.06 20.41 11.67
CA ASN A 277 3.00 20.05 10.70
C ASN A 277 3.50 19.63 9.31
N LYS A 278 4.79 19.43 9.12
CA LYS A 278 5.36 18.90 7.87
C LYS A 278 5.07 17.42 7.75
N ARG A 279 5.03 16.95 6.51
CA ARG A 279 4.76 15.55 6.20
C ARG A 279 5.81 15.00 5.25
N VAL A 280 6.34 13.85 5.61
CA VAL A 280 7.24 13.06 4.77
C VAL A 280 6.53 11.86 4.13
N LYS A 281 7.10 11.33 3.05
CA LYS A 281 6.51 10.16 2.36
C LYS A 281 6.69 8.87 3.17
N ASN A 282 7.86 8.69 3.75
CA ASN A 282 8.24 7.55 4.59
C ASN A 282 9.36 7.95 5.55
N SER A 283 9.71 7.11 6.52
CA SER A 283 10.77 7.41 7.49
C SER A 283 12.14 7.67 6.84
N SER A 284 12.44 7.00 5.72
CA SER A 284 13.68 7.26 4.95
C SER A 284 13.75 8.65 4.29
N SER A 285 12.65 9.40 4.22
CA SER A 285 12.70 10.79 3.76
C SER A 285 13.33 11.73 4.79
N ILE A 286 13.32 11.38 6.09
CA ILE A 286 13.88 12.24 7.14
C ILE A 286 15.39 12.23 7.03
N ARG A 287 16.00 13.39 6.72
CA ARG A 287 17.43 13.50 6.45
C ARG A 287 17.95 14.93 6.46
N MET A 288 19.26 15.06 6.62
CA MET A 288 20.01 16.29 6.43
C MET A 288 20.68 16.24 5.06
N ILE A 289 20.40 17.22 4.21
CA ILE A 289 20.98 17.30 2.86
C ILE A 289 22.01 18.43 2.87
N PRO A 290 23.32 18.14 2.73
CA PRO A 290 24.32 19.19 2.59
C PRO A 290 24.01 20.14 1.44
N ILE A 291 24.19 21.43 1.67
CA ILE A 291 23.94 22.46 0.66
C ILE A 291 25.12 22.48 -0.32
N HIS A 292 24.79 22.34 -1.60
CA HIS A 292 25.75 22.40 -2.70
C HIS A 292 26.48 23.76 -2.72
N LYS A 293 27.79 23.76 -2.99
CA LYS A 293 28.62 24.99 -3.05
C LYS A 293 28.02 26.10 -3.94
N LYS A 294 27.45 25.72 -5.10
CA LYS A 294 26.79 26.65 -6.01
C LYS A 294 25.57 27.35 -5.40
N LEU A 295 24.80 26.67 -4.56
CA LEU A 295 23.68 27.30 -3.85
C LEU A 295 24.17 28.31 -2.80
N ILE A 296 25.30 28.02 -2.15
CA ILE A 296 25.94 28.96 -1.21
C ILE A 296 26.41 30.21 -1.96
N GLU A 297 27.08 30.05 -3.11
CA GLU A 297 27.47 31.18 -3.98
C GLU A 297 26.29 32.05 -4.41
N LEU A 298 25.11 31.45 -4.60
CA LEU A 298 23.88 32.16 -5.00
C LEU A 298 23.18 32.87 -3.82
N GLY A 299 23.70 32.75 -2.59
CA GLY A 299 23.19 33.42 -1.40
C GLY A 299 22.04 32.69 -0.69
N ILE A 300 21.98 31.35 -0.80
CA ILE A 300 20.88 30.58 -0.20
C ILE A 300 20.83 30.69 1.34
N LEU A 301 21.98 30.93 2.00
CA LEU A 301 22.08 30.97 3.46
C LEU A 301 21.49 32.25 4.03
N GLU A 302 21.54 33.33 3.26
CA GLU A 302 20.97 34.63 3.57
C GLU A 302 19.48 34.64 3.24
N GLU A 303 19.13 34.19 2.04
CA GLU A 303 17.77 34.23 1.50
C GLU A 303 16.84 33.21 2.18
N LYS A 304 17.37 32.01 2.47
CA LYS A 304 16.63 30.86 3.05
C LYS A 304 15.27 30.66 2.38
N PRO A 305 15.25 30.37 1.06
CA PRO A 305 14.03 30.42 0.27
C PRO A 305 12.95 29.47 0.80
N THR A 306 11.72 29.96 0.84
CA THR A 306 10.53 29.19 1.20
C THR A 306 9.53 29.23 0.06
N SER A 307 8.73 28.17 -0.08
CA SER A 307 7.73 28.10 -1.15
C SER A 307 6.46 28.87 -0.77
N PRO A 308 5.92 29.73 -1.66
CA PRO A 308 4.59 30.31 -1.49
C PRO A 308 3.48 29.28 -1.79
N TRP A 309 3.79 28.18 -2.48
CA TRP A 309 2.81 27.16 -2.83
C TRP A 309 2.68 26.11 -1.73
N LYS A 310 1.42 25.83 -1.37
CA LYS A 310 1.05 24.78 -0.40
C LYS A 310 0.62 23.46 -1.07
N VAL A 311 0.40 23.48 -2.39
CA VAL A 311 -0.18 22.35 -3.13
C VAL A 311 0.76 21.90 -4.25
N TYR A 312 1.11 20.61 -4.24
CA TYR A 312 1.99 19.97 -5.22
C TYR A 312 1.58 20.23 -6.68
N ASN A 313 0.29 20.08 -6.99
CA ASN A 313 -0.20 20.18 -8.37
C ASN A 313 0.07 21.56 -8.99
N THR A 314 0.00 22.63 -8.20
CA THR A 314 0.27 23.99 -8.68
C THR A 314 1.74 24.14 -9.07
N VAL A 315 2.65 23.66 -8.23
CA VAL A 315 4.10 23.68 -8.51
C VAL A 315 4.43 22.80 -9.70
N SER A 316 3.87 21.59 -9.76
CA SER A 316 4.09 20.68 -10.89
C SER A 316 3.65 21.28 -12.21
N ARG A 317 2.51 21.99 -12.25
CA ARG A 317 2.02 22.69 -13.44
C ARG A 317 2.92 23.87 -13.82
N ALA A 318 3.39 24.65 -12.84
CA ALA A 318 4.30 25.76 -13.10
C ALA A 318 5.61 25.29 -13.74
N VAL A 319 6.22 24.23 -13.18
CA VAL A 319 7.42 23.62 -13.75
C VAL A 319 7.16 23.05 -15.14
N SER A 320 6.10 22.25 -15.32
CA SER A 320 5.78 21.71 -16.65
C SER A 320 5.46 22.81 -17.68
N LYS A 321 4.87 23.93 -17.27
CA LYS A 321 4.64 25.08 -18.16
C LYS A 321 5.95 25.66 -18.68
N ILE A 322 6.95 25.86 -17.81
CA ILE A 322 8.28 26.33 -18.23
C ILE A 322 8.88 25.40 -19.28
N TYR A 323 8.90 24.09 -19.01
CA TYR A 323 9.49 23.14 -19.95
C TYR A 323 8.71 23.02 -21.26
N ASN A 324 7.39 23.07 -21.21
CA ASN A 324 6.58 23.12 -22.43
C ASN A 324 6.91 24.35 -23.28
N SER A 325 7.20 25.51 -22.67
CA SER A 325 7.66 26.70 -23.38
C SER A 325 9.05 26.55 -24.03
N LEU A 326 9.84 25.58 -23.56
CA LEU A 326 11.11 25.18 -24.15
C LEU A 326 10.96 24.00 -25.13
N ASN A 327 9.73 23.63 -25.50
CA ASN A 327 9.41 22.43 -26.29
C ASN A 327 9.88 21.10 -25.68
N GLU A 328 10.05 21.07 -24.35
CA GLU A 328 10.55 19.93 -23.60
C GLU A 328 9.50 19.37 -22.64
N LYS A 329 9.57 18.07 -22.34
CA LYS A 329 8.58 17.37 -21.49
C LYS A 329 9.16 16.93 -20.16
N HIS A 330 9.39 17.89 -19.28
CA HIS A 330 9.82 17.62 -17.90
C HIS A 330 8.78 17.96 -16.83
N THR A 331 8.95 17.26 -15.72
CA THR A 331 8.20 17.36 -14.48
C THR A 331 9.20 17.52 -13.35
N PRO A 332 8.80 18.04 -12.19
CA PRO A 332 9.75 18.24 -11.10
C PRO A 332 10.47 16.97 -10.63
N HIS A 333 9.87 15.78 -10.81
CA HIS A 333 10.51 14.53 -10.41
C HIS A 333 11.74 14.19 -11.27
N ASP A 334 11.83 14.74 -12.48
CA ASP A 334 12.94 14.52 -13.41
C ASP A 334 14.25 15.12 -12.90
N TYR A 335 14.20 16.23 -12.16
CA TYR A 335 15.37 16.77 -11.44
C TYR A 335 15.96 15.78 -10.45
N ARG A 336 15.11 15.06 -9.73
CA ARG A 336 15.54 14.05 -8.77
C ARG A 336 16.14 12.81 -9.45
N TYR A 337 15.63 12.44 -10.63
CA TYR A 337 16.30 11.41 -11.45
C TYR A 337 17.67 11.92 -11.88
N GLY A 338 17.75 13.15 -12.39
CA GLY A 338 19.02 13.74 -12.78
C GLY A 338 20.04 13.81 -11.65
N MET A 339 19.64 14.20 -10.43
CA MET A 339 20.53 14.15 -9.27
C MET A 339 20.99 12.72 -8.96
N SER A 340 20.09 11.73 -9.08
CA SER A 340 20.45 10.32 -8.89
C SER A 340 21.43 9.81 -9.93
N ASP A 341 21.30 10.24 -11.18
CA ASP A 341 22.18 9.85 -12.28
C ASP A 341 23.55 10.52 -12.11
N ARG A 342 23.61 11.84 -11.86
CA ARG A 342 24.88 12.54 -11.59
C ARG A 342 25.64 11.93 -10.42
N LEU A 343 24.95 11.53 -9.35
CA LEU A 343 25.57 10.81 -8.22
C LEU A 343 26.05 9.39 -8.60
N ARG A 344 25.37 8.69 -9.51
CA ARG A 344 25.80 7.35 -9.99
C ARG A 344 27.04 7.43 -10.85
N ASP A 345 27.17 8.51 -11.61
CA ASP A 345 28.30 8.72 -12.52
C ASP A 345 29.58 9.10 -11.77
N LEU A 346 29.49 9.43 -10.48
CA LEU A 346 30.66 9.67 -9.64
C LEU A 346 31.44 8.37 -9.38
N PRO A 347 32.76 8.35 -9.65
CA PRO A 347 33.56 7.15 -9.45
C PRO A 347 33.62 6.78 -7.97
N ASN A 348 33.44 5.48 -7.68
CA ASN A 348 33.55 4.90 -6.33
C ASN A 348 32.59 5.48 -5.28
N LEU A 349 31.48 6.12 -5.68
CA LEU A 349 30.49 6.59 -4.70
C LEU A 349 29.68 5.42 -4.13
N PRO A 350 29.71 5.17 -2.81
CA PRO A 350 28.92 4.10 -2.22
C PRO A 350 27.41 4.37 -2.31
N ASP A 351 26.63 3.32 -2.64
CA ASP A 351 25.18 3.40 -2.80
C ASP A 351 24.45 3.97 -1.57
N HIS A 352 24.94 3.66 -0.36
CA HIS A 352 24.35 4.17 0.88
C HIS A 352 24.46 5.70 1.01
N VAL A 353 25.50 6.32 0.44
CA VAL A 353 25.65 7.80 0.42
C VAL A 353 24.59 8.40 -0.51
N ARG A 354 24.46 7.85 -1.73
CA ARG A 354 23.42 8.25 -2.69
C ARG A 354 22.01 8.08 -2.11
N PHE A 355 21.75 6.95 -1.45
CA PHE A 355 20.46 6.69 -0.80
C PHE A 355 20.21 7.62 0.39
N SER A 356 21.26 8.00 1.14
CA SER A 356 21.16 9.00 2.21
C SER A 356 20.85 10.38 1.68
N ILE A 357 21.43 10.81 0.54
CA ILE A 357 21.12 12.10 -0.10
C ILE A 357 19.68 12.13 -0.60
N LEU A 358 19.26 11.07 -1.30
CA LEU A 358 17.96 11.04 -1.93
C LEU A 358 16.85 10.67 -0.93
N GLY A 359 17.13 9.96 0.15
CA GLY A 359 16.08 9.38 1.02
C GLY A 359 15.34 8.25 0.31
N HIS A 360 16.11 7.27 -0.17
CA HIS A 360 15.59 5.98 -0.64
C HIS A 360 15.58 4.98 0.52
N SER A 361 14.58 4.11 0.54
CA SER A 361 14.51 3.01 1.51
C SER A 361 15.45 1.90 1.08
N ASN A 362 16.38 1.49 1.94
CA ASN A 362 17.21 0.30 1.72
C ASN A 362 16.35 -0.95 1.96
N SER A 363 16.50 -1.97 1.12
CA SER A 363 15.82 -3.25 1.24
C SER A 363 16.45 -4.17 2.29
N THR A 364 17.67 -3.87 2.74
CA THR A 364 18.44 -4.70 3.65
C THR A 364 18.20 -4.26 5.10
N ILE A 365 17.76 -5.20 5.95
CA ILE A 365 17.34 -4.96 7.35
C ILE A 365 18.48 -4.31 8.18
N THR A 366 19.74 -4.69 7.93
CA THR A 366 20.92 -4.19 8.63
C THR A 366 21.08 -2.67 8.56
N ASP A 367 20.92 -2.05 7.38
CA ASP A 367 21.05 -0.59 7.23
C ASP A 367 19.94 0.20 7.92
N THR A 368 18.80 -0.43 8.21
CA THR A 368 17.68 0.22 8.90
C THR A 368 18.00 0.41 10.39
N VAL A 369 18.79 -0.50 10.97
CA VAL A 369 19.20 -0.51 12.38
C VAL A 369 20.37 0.46 12.65
N TYR A 370 21.27 0.67 11.67
CA TYR A 370 22.44 1.56 11.81
C TYR A 370 22.22 3.03 11.39
N ARG A 371 20.96 3.47 11.14
CA ARG A 371 20.61 4.84 10.69
C ARG A 371 20.95 5.97 11.68
N GLY A 372 21.56 5.69 12.82
CA GLY A 372 21.85 6.70 13.85
C GLY A 372 22.74 7.85 13.35
N LYS A 373 23.60 7.63 12.35
CA LYS A 373 24.52 8.67 11.86
C LYS A 373 24.55 8.75 10.34
N GLN A 374 24.09 9.86 9.79
CA GLN A 374 24.19 10.15 8.36
C GLN A 374 25.63 10.56 8.01
N PRO A 375 26.19 10.10 6.88
CA PRO A 375 27.56 10.41 6.47
C PRO A 375 27.65 11.80 5.83
N ILE A 376 27.33 12.86 6.59
CA ILE A 376 27.14 14.23 6.11
C ILE A 376 28.34 14.73 5.31
N ILE A 377 29.57 14.48 5.78
CA ILE A 377 30.77 14.90 5.06
C ILE A 377 30.93 14.20 3.70
N LEU A 378 30.65 12.89 3.62
CA LEU A 378 30.71 12.14 2.36
C LEU A 378 29.60 12.60 1.41
N MET A 379 28.41 12.88 1.95
CA MET A 379 27.29 13.43 1.18
C MET A 379 27.64 14.80 0.62
N LYS A 380 28.29 15.67 1.40
CA LYS A 380 28.72 17.01 0.98
C LYS A 380 29.74 16.93 -0.16
N ASN A 381 30.77 16.10 0.01
CA ASN A 381 31.79 15.89 -1.03
C ASN A 381 31.17 15.35 -2.33
N ALA A 382 30.24 14.41 -2.24
CA ALA A 382 29.56 13.87 -3.40
C ALA A 382 28.66 14.92 -4.09
N ILE A 383 27.85 15.65 -3.32
CA ILE A 383 26.97 16.69 -3.86
C ILE A 383 27.79 17.74 -4.61
N ASP A 384 28.89 18.25 -4.06
CA ASP A 384 29.69 19.30 -4.70
C ASP A 384 30.43 18.90 -5.99
N LEU A 385 30.41 17.61 -6.33
CA LEU A 385 30.94 17.07 -7.58
C LEU A 385 29.86 16.89 -8.66
N THR A 386 28.58 17.01 -8.31
CA THR A 386 27.45 16.92 -9.27
C THR A 386 27.08 18.26 -9.87
#